data_AF-A0A7J7JUF4-F1
#
_entry.id   AF-A0A7J7JUF4-F1
#
_cell.length_a   1.000
_cell.length_b   1.000
_cell.length_c   1.000
_cell.angle_alpha   90.00
_cell.angle_beta   90.00
_cell.angle_gamma   90.00
#
_symmetry.space_group_name_H-M   'P 1'
#
loop_
_entity.id
_entity.type
_entity.pdbx_description
1 polymer ?
#
loop_
_entity_poly.entity_id
_entity_poly.type
_entity_poly.pdbx_seq_one_letter_code
_entity_poly.pdbx_strand_id
1 'polypeptide(L)'
;MSDNYYYYAATIAFISLISIAISLYETKKQAITLHDMVKTPVEPTNTVSKDNVKKTITNYELVPGDVIEIPANGCMMLCDAVLMSGNCIVNEAMLTGESVPVTKTPLPHTRAEEKFCPNEYKRHVLFCGTQVLQTRYYGNATVKATVIRTGFQTAKGELIRSIMYPKPMDFKFYQESIRFILVLAAIALQSMSVVIKRVLDIVTIVVPPALPAAMTVGMVYAQRRLKTAGIFCISPPRINLCGKLKLFCFDKTGTLTEDGLDLWGMVPALSEGLHQVYHDSGQLPRGPFISAMATCHSLTRMGGELNGDPLDLKMFEATHWTLEEPGEDTSRFDTIMPTVVRPPEGREPTVEMFPGIESPYEIGIVKQFTFSSSLQRMSVITRTLGKDFMELYAKGAPEKITSLCLPQTIPSDFAEVLKGYTMQGFRVIALAHKPLHDLSWIQAQRVTRDQVEVDMTFTGLLIMQNSLKPETTPIIKLLNEANIRTVMVTG
;
A
#
# COMPACT_ATOMS: atom_id res chain seq x y z
N MET A 1 -34.62 -52.44 34.55
CA MET A 1 -33.25 -52.24 34.00
C MET A 1 -33.21 -51.25 32.82
N SER A 2 -34.35 -50.91 32.20
CA SER A 2 -34.48 -49.84 31.19
C SER A 2 -34.57 -48.43 31.79
N ASP A 3 -34.98 -48.31 33.06
CA ASP A 3 -35.38 -47.01 33.64
C ASP A 3 -34.22 -46.03 33.82
N ASN A 4 -32.99 -46.52 33.97
CA ASN A 4 -31.80 -45.68 34.03
C ASN A 4 -31.40 -45.10 32.66
N TYR A 5 -31.73 -45.77 31.55
CA TYR A 5 -31.37 -45.29 30.21
C TYR A 5 -32.15 -44.04 29.80
N TYR A 6 -33.38 -43.86 30.30
CA TYR A 6 -34.15 -42.65 30.03
C TYR A 6 -33.49 -41.40 30.61
N TYR A 7 -32.88 -41.49 31.79
CA TYR A 7 -32.13 -40.39 32.38
C TYR A 7 -30.89 -40.03 31.55
N TYR A 8 -30.08 -41.03 31.15
CA TYR A 8 -28.92 -40.79 30.29
C TYR A 8 -29.31 -40.19 28.93
N ALA A 9 -30.35 -40.73 28.29
CA ALA A 9 -30.86 -40.22 27.03
C ALA A 9 -31.37 -38.77 27.16
N ALA A 10 -32.10 -38.46 28.24
CA ALA A 10 -32.58 -37.12 28.53
C ALA A 10 -31.43 -36.13 28.76
N THR A 11 -30.40 -36.52 29.51
CA THR A 11 -29.21 -35.68 29.75
C THR A 11 -28.42 -35.43 28.46
N ILE A 12 -28.18 -36.45 27.64
CA ILE A 12 -27.51 -36.30 26.35
C ILE A 12 -28.32 -35.37 25.44
N ALA A 13 -29.63 -35.59 25.32
CA ALA A 13 -30.51 -34.75 24.52
C ALA A 13 -30.48 -33.29 24.98
N PHE A 14 -30.50 -33.05 26.29
CA PHE A 14 -30.44 -31.70 26.87
C PHE A 14 -29.11 -31.00 26.58
N ILE A 15 -27.97 -31.68 26.80
CA ILE A 15 -26.63 -31.12 26.52
C ILE A 15 -26.46 -30.85 25.03
N SER A 16 -26.88 -31.78 24.17
CA SER A 16 -26.85 -31.60 22.72
C SER A 16 -27.72 -30.44 22.26
N LEU A 17 -28.93 -30.28 22.83
CA LEU A 17 -29.82 -29.15 22.51
C LEU A 17 -29.16 -27.81 22.86
N ILE A 18 -28.56 -27.70 24.06
CA ILE A 18 -27.84 -26.49 24.47
C ILE A 18 -26.65 -26.23 23.54
N SER A 19 -25.84 -27.26 23.24
CA SER A 19 -24.68 -27.12 22.36
C SER A 19 -25.08 -26.66 20.96
N ILE A 20 -26.15 -27.23 20.40
CA ILE A 20 -26.68 -26.88 19.08
C ILE A 20 -27.21 -25.44 19.12
N ALA A 21 -27.96 -25.06 20.16
CA ALA A 21 -28.50 -23.72 20.32
C ALA A 21 -27.39 -22.65 20.40
N ILE A 22 -26.33 -22.91 21.18
CA ILE A 22 -25.16 -22.02 21.26
C ILE A 22 -24.48 -21.92 19.89
N SER A 23 -24.20 -23.05 19.24
CA SER A 23 -23.56 -23.07 17.91
C SER A 23 -24.39 -22.33 16.85
N LEU A 24 -25.72 -22.48 16.86
CA LEU A 24 -26.63 -21.77 15.96
C LEU A 24 -26.65 -20.27 16.24
N TYR A 25 -26.71 -19.88 17.52
CA TYR A 25 -26.68 -18.48 17.92
C TYR A 25 -25.38 -17.81 17.49
N GLU A 26 -24.24 -18.46 17.73
CA GLU A 26 -22.93 -17.95 17.32
C GLU A 26 -22.80 -17.84 15.80
N THR A 27 -23.21 -18.88 15.07
CA THR A 27 -23.17 -18.90 13.60
C THR A 27 -24.06 -17.78 13.02
N LYS A 28 -25.27 -17.60 13.57
CA LYS A 28 -26.18 -16.52 13.16
C LYS A 28 -25.60 -15.14 13.49
N LYS A 29 -25.02 -14.97 14.68
CA LYS A 29 -24.38 -13.71 15.09
C LYS A 29 -23.20 -13.36 14.17
N GLN A 30 -22.37 -14.34 13.84
CA GLN A 30 -21.26 -14.18 12.90
C GLN A 30 -21.76 -13.81 11.50
N ALA A 31 -22.80 -14.49 11.00
CA ALA A 31 -23.40 -14.18 9.70
C ALA A 31 -23.97 -12.76 9.62
N ILE A 32 -24.67 -12.30 10.67
CA ILE A 32 -25.19 -10.92 10.76
C ILE A 32 -24.04 -9.91 10.79
N THR A 33 -23.03 -10.14 11.64
CA THR A 33 -21.88 -9.25 11.76
C THR A 33 -21.16 -9.10 10.41
N LEU A 34 -20.99 -10.21 9.68
CA LEU A 34 -20.38 -10.22 8.36
C LEU A 34 -21.25 -9.47 7.34
N HIS A 35 -22.57 -9.72 7.32
CA HIS A 35 -23.51 -8.99 6.48
C HIS A 35 -23.45 -7.46 6.73
N ASP A 36 -23.38 -7.04 7.99
CA ASP A 36 -23.31 -5.62 8.36
C ASP A 36 -21.98 -4.98 7.97
N MET A 37 -20.86 -5.72 8.01
CA MET A 37 -19.56 -5.26 7.48
C MET A 37 -19.57 -5.06 5.96
N VAL A 38 -20.42 -5.79 5.24
CA VAL A 38 -20.53 -5.73 3.77
C VAL A 38 -21.49 -4.65 3.31
N LYS A 39 -22.47 -4.29 4.16
CA LYS A 39 -23.46 -3.28 3.84
C LYS A 39 -22.80 -1.93 3.62
N THR A 40 -22.76 -1.50 2.37
CA THR A 40 -22.25 -0.19 1.98
C THR A 40 -23.34 0.85 2.24
N PRO A 41 -23.02 2.00 2.88
CA PRO A 41 -23.98 3.08 3.01
C PRO A 41 -24.44 3.55 1.64
N VAL A 42 -25.71 3.97 1.55
CA VAL A 42 -26.27 4.56 0.34
C VAL A 42 -25.75 5.98 0.27
N GLU A 43 -24.77 6.22 -0.60
CA GLU A 43 -24.22 7.54 -0.84
C GLU A 43 -24.57 8.00 -2.26
N PRO A 44 -25.03 9.27 -2.43
CA PRO A 44 -25.31 9.83 -3.74
C PRO A 44 -24.00 9.97 -4.53
N THR A 45 -24.00 9.49 -5.79
CA THR A 45 -22.86 9.60 -6.69
C THR A 45 -23.23 10.48 -7.88
N ASN A 46 -22.42 11.49 -8.18
CA ASN A 46 -22.64 12.34 -9.34
C ASN A 46 -22.06 11.67 -10.59
N THR A 47 -22.91 11.36 -11.55
CA THR A 47 -22.53 10.89 -12.88
C THR A 47 -22.61 12.01 -13.90
N VAL A 48 -21.74 11.93 -14.91
CA VAL A 48 -21.68 12.86 -16.03
C VAL A 48 -21.97 12.07 -17.29
N SER A 49 -23.07 12.40 -17.96
CA SER A 49 -23.40 11.80 -19.26
C SER A 49 -22.45 12.28 -20.36
N LYS A 50 -22.49 11.61 -21.53
CA LYS A 50 -21.72 12.01 -22.72
C LYS A 50 -21.99 13.45 -23.16
N ASP A 51 -23.17 13.99 -22.88
CA ASP A 51 -23.58 15.36 -23.19
C ASP A 51 -23.23 16.37 -22.08
N ASN A 52 -22.35 16.01 -21.13
CA ASN A 52 -21.97 16.79 -19.95
C ASN A 52 -23.14 17.15 -19.01
N VAL A 53 -24.29 16.49 -19.12
CA VAL A 53 -25.38 16.64 -18.16
C VAL A 53 -25.03 15.86 -16.89
N LYS A 54 -24.97 16.59 -15.76
CA LYS A 54 -24.75 16.00 -14.43
C LYS A 54 -26.05 15.39 -13.92
N LYS A 55 -25.98 14.14 -13.48
CA LYS A 55 -27.09 13.42 -12.83
C LYS A 55 -26.57 12.78 -11.56
N THR A 56 -27.20 13.09 -10.44
CA THR A 56 -26.96 12.36 -9.20
C THR A 56 -27.74 11.05 -9.26
N ILE A 57 -27.01 9.94 -9.18
CA ILE A 57 -27.58 8.59 -9.14
C ILE A 57 -27.24 7.93 -7.81
N THR A 58 -27.92 6.83 -7.53
CA THR A 58 -27.60 5.99 -6.38
C THR A 58 -26.53 4.97 -6.73
N ASN A 59 -25.81 4.49 -5.72
CA ASN A 59 -24.76 3.48 -5.89
C ASN A 59 -25.24 2.15 -6.49
N TYR A 60 -26.52 1.81 -6.39
CA TYR A 60 -27.12 0.61 -7.00
C TYR A 60 -27.32 0.72 -8.51
N GLU A 61 -27.36 1.94 -9.06
CA GLU A 61 -27.57 2.19 -10.49
C GLU A 61 -26.24 2.29 -11.26
N LEU A 62 -25.12 2.31 -10.55
CA LEU A 62 -23.79 2.51 -11.12
C LEU A 62 -23.34 1.25 -11.87
N VAL A 63 -22.97 1.41 -13.14
CA VAL A 63 -22.52 0.33 -14.01
C VAL A 63 -21.15 0.61 -14.64
N PRO A 64 -20.39 -0.43 -15.04
CA PRO A 64 -19.16 -0.24 -15.81
C PRO A 64 -19.40 0.59 -17.07
N GLY A 65 -18.55 1.59 -17.29
CA GLY A 65 -18.66 2.55 -18.40
C GLY A 65 -19.25 3.91 -18.00
N ASP A 66 -19.89 4.02 -16.84
CA ASP A 66 -20.36 5.31 -16.33
C ASP A 66 -19.18 6.24 -16.01
N VAL A 67 -19.34 7.53 -16.29
CA VAL A 67 -18.36 8.56 -15.90
C VAL A 67 -18.87 9.24 -14.64
N ILE A 68 -18.07 9.16 -13.57
CA ILE A 68 -18.35 9.78 -12.28
C ILE A 68 -17.51 11.03 -12.07
N GLU A 69 -18.08 12.03 -11.42
CA GLU A 69 -17.37 13.23 -10.97
C GLU A 69 -16.96 13.06 -9.51
N ILE A 70 -15.66 13.23 -9.23
CA ILE A 70 -15.11 13.10 -7.89
C ILE A 70 -15.19 14.46 -7.19
N PRO A 71 -15.89 14.60 -6.05
CA PRO A 71 -16.00 15.87 -5.34
C PRO A 71 -14.66 16.41 -4.84
N ALA A 72 -14.51 17.74 -4.84
CA ALA A 72 -13.28 18.40 -4.40
C ALA A 72 -12.90 18.08 -2.95
N ASN A 73 -13.90 18.01 -2.08
CA ASN A 73 -13.76 17.75 -0.64
C ASN A 73 -13.60 16.25 -0.31
N GLY A 74 -13.39 15.42 -1.33
CA GLY A 74 -13.26 13.98 -1.18
C GLY A 74 -14.58 13.22 -1.14
N CYS A 75 -14.49 11.90 -1.23
CA CYS A 75 -15.62 10.97 -1.16
C CYS A 75 -15.13 9.54 -0.86
N MET A 76 -16.01 8.68 -0.37
CA MET A 76 -15.73 7.25 -0.37
C MET A 76 -15.95 6.68 -1.77
N MET A 77 -14.98 5.90 -2.27
CA MET A 77 -15.15 5.22 -3.55
C MET A 77 -16.09 4.02 -3.39
N LEU A 78 -17.15 3.97 -4.21
CA LEU A 78 -18.15 2.89 -4.18
C LEU A 78 -17.90 1.81 -5.24
N CYS A 79 -17.00 2.07 -6.18
CA CYS A 79 -16.64 1.18 -7.28
C CYS A 79 -15.14 1.26 -7.56
N ASP A 80 -14.64 0.37 -8.41
CA ASP A 80 -13.33 0.57 -9.01
C ASP A 80 -13.51 1.44 -10.27
N ALA A 81 -12.78 2.56 -10.36
CA ALA A 81 -12.88 3.52 -11.45
C ALA A 81 -11.49 3.99 -11.92
N VAL A 82 -11.34 4.25 -13.22
CA VAL A 82 -10.10 4.77 -13.83
C VAL A 82 -10.18 6.28 -13.95
N LEU A 83 -9.18 6.98 -13.43
CA LEU A 83 -9.10 8.43 -13.44
C LEU A 83 -8.79 8.93 -14.87
N MET A 84 -9.63 9.83 -15.38
CA MET A 84 -9.54 10.39 -16.74
C MET A 84 -8.99 11.82 -16.74
N SER A 85 -9.37 12.63 -15.75
CA SER A 85 -8.94 14.02 -15.61
C SER A 85 -8.73 14.39 -14.16
N GLY A 86 -7.76 15.28 -13.90
CA GLY A 86 -7.38 15.68 -12.55
C GLY A 86 -6.61 14.60 -11.79
N ASN A 87 -6.04 14.98 -10.65
CA ASN A 87 -5.36 14.07 -9.73
C ASN A 87 -6.23 13.87 -8.48
N CYS A 88 -6.12 12.70 -7.86
CA CYS A 88 -6.80 12.41 -6.59
C CYS A 88 -5.77 11.99 -5.55
N ILE A 89 -5.89 12.50 -4.32
CA ILE A 89 -5.16 11.97 -3.17
C ILE A 89 -6.10 11.01 -2.45
N VAL A 90 -5.67 9.76 -2.29
CA VAL A 90 -6.51 8.67 -1.84
C VAL A 90 -5.85 7.95 -0.66
N ASN A 91 -6.63 7.66 0.37
CA ASN A 91 -6.25 6.73 1.42
C ASN A 91 -6.71 5.31 1.06
N GLU A 92 -5.74 4.42 0.82
CA GLU A 92 -5.97 3.02 0.44
C GLU A 92 -5.86 2.04 1.62
N ALA A 93 -5.77 2.54 2.86
CA ALA A 93 -5.57 1.72 4.06
C ALA A 93 -6.58 0.57 4.22
N MET A 94 -7.82 0.74 3.73
CA MET A 94 -8.82 -0.33 3.77
C MET A 94 -8.40 -1.57 2.96
N LEU A 95 -7.62 -1.39 1.89
CA LEU A 95 -7.22 -2.47 0.97
C LEU A 95 -5.77 -2.89 1.17
N THR A 96 -4.87 -1.93 1.40
CA THR A 96 -3.43 -2.19 1.56
C THR A 96 -3.03 -2.38 3.01
N GLY A 97 -3.79 -1.84 3.96
CA GLY A 97 -3.38 -1.72 5.36
C GLY A 97 -2.42 -0.56 5.62
N GLU A 98 -1.98 0.15 4.59
CA GLU A 98 -1.04 1.27 4.69
C GLU A 98 -1.82 2.59 4.80
N SER A 99 -1.57 3.37 5.86
CA SER A 99 -2.25 4.64 6.13
C SER A 99 -1.71 5.83 5.33
N VAL A 100 -0.62 5.65 4.59
CA VAL A 100 0.01 6.73 3.83
C VAL A 100 -0.84 7.10 2.61
N PRO A 101 -1.27 8.36 2.45
CA PRO A 101 -2.03 8.78 1.30
C PRO A 101 -1.24 8.66 0.00
N VAL A 102 -1.88 8.17 -1.06
CA VAL A 102 -1.28 7.98 -2.38
C VAL A 102 -1.90 8.94 -3.39
N THR A 103 -1.06 9.59 -4.20
CA THR A 103 -1.51 10.43 -5.31
C THR A 103 -1.75 9.60 -6.58
N LYS A 104 -2.99 9.59 -7.04
CA LYS A 104 -3.47 8.97 -8.29
C LYS A 104 -3.49 10.02 -9.40
N THR A 105 -3.03 9.62 -10.58
CA THR A 105 -2.91 10.48 -11.77
C THR A 105 -3.81 9.96 -12.88
N PRO A 106 -4.28 10.82 -13.80
CA PRO A 106 -5.13 10.36 -14.89
C PRO A 106 -4.38 9.41 -15.80
N LEU A 107 -5.11 8.54 -16.51
CA LEU A 107 -4.52 7.64 -17.49
C LEU A 107 -3.77 8.49 -18.54
N PRO A 108 -2.47 8.23 -18.80
CA PRO A 108 -1.76 8.93 -19.85
C PRO A 108 -2.45 8.67 -21.19
N HIS A 109 -2.39 9.66 -22.10
CA HIS A 109 -2.87 9.48 -23.47
C HIS A 109 -1.85 8.60 -24.21
N THR A 110 -1.82 7.30 -23.92
CA THR A 110 -0.97 6.33 -24.59
C THR A 110 -1.50 6.06 -26.00
N ARG A 111 -0.62 5.56 -26.88
CA ARG A 111 -0.97 5.23 -28.28
C ARG A 111 -2.21 4.31 -28.29
N ALA A 112 -3.11 4.56 -29.24
CA ALA A 112 -4.46 3.98 -29.33
C ALA A 112 -4.57 2.43 -29.37
N GLU A 113 -3.47 1.70 -29.27
CA GLU A 113 -3.39 0.24 -29.45
C GLU A 113 -3.04 -0.54 -28.16
N GLU A 114 -2.68 0.13 -27.05
CA GLU A 114 -2.40 -0.57 -25.79
C GLU A 114 -3.69 -1.00 -25.08
N LYS A 115 -3.80 -2.31 -24.75
CA LYS A 115 -4.91 -2.84 -23.97
C LYS A 115 -4.75 -2.43 -22.51
N PHE A 116 -5.81 -1.86 -21.92
CA PHE A 116 -5.83 -1.51 -20.51
C PHE A 116 -5.74 -2.75 -19.61
N CYS A 117 -4.67 -2.82 -18.81
CA CYS A 117 -4.44 -3.86 -17.81
C CYS A 117 -4.55 -3.28 -16.38
N PRO A 118 -5.63 -3.58 -15.63
CA PRO A 118 -5.85 -3.01 -14.28
C PRO A 118 -4.67 -3.21 -13.30
N ASN A 119 -3.93 -4.31 -13.43
CA ASN A 119 -2.81 -4.63 -12.56
C ASN A 119 -1.55 -3.78 -12.84
N GLU A 120 -1.38 -3.33 -14.08
CA GLU A 120 -0.24 -2.47 -14.48
C GLU A 120 -0.57 -0.99 -14.22
N TYR A 121 -1.82 -0.59 -14.40
CA TYR A 121 -2.28 0.79 -14.26
C TYR A 121 -2.89 1.10 -12.88
N LYS A 122 -2.52 0.39 -11.80
CA LYS A 122 -3.06 0.63 -10.44
C LYS A 122 -2.96 2.08 -9.95
N ARG A 123 -1.98 2.84 -10.44
CA ARG A 123 -1.79 4.27 -10.12
C ARG A 123 -2.88 5.18 -10.72
N HIS A 124 -3.59 4.69 -11.73
CA HIS A 124 -4.67 5.39 -12.41
C HIS A 124 -6.06 4.89 -11.97
N VAL A 125 -6.10 3.91 -11.07
CA VAL A 125 -7.35 3.31 -10.57
C VAL A 125 -7.64 3.80 -9.16
N LEU A 126 -8.86 4.24 -8.94
CA LEU A 126 -9.50 4.49 -7.65
C LEU A 126 -10.27 3.22 -7.26
N PHE A 127 -9.99 2.62 -6.11
CA PHE A 127 -10.58 1.34 -5.72
C PHE A 127 -11.76 1.48 -4.77
N CYS A 128 -12.73 0.57 -4.85
CA CYS A 128 -13.89 0.52 -3.96
C CYS A 128 -13.46 0.41 -2.48
N GLY A 129 -14.05 1.24 -1.61
CA GLY A 129 -13.76 1.31 -0.17
C GLY A 129 -12.58 2.20 0.20
N THR A 130 -11.84 2.73 -0.77
CA THR A 130 -10.81 3.75 -0.52
C THR A 130 -11.44 5.12 -0.32
N GLN A 131 -10.80 5.98 0.46
CA GLN A 131 -11.29 7.34 0.72
C GLN A 131 -10.49 8.32 -0.13
N VAL A 132 -11.16 9.00 -1.07
CA VAL A 132 -10.59 10.18 -1.72
C VAL A 132 -10.59 11.29 -0.67
N LEU A 133 -9.40 11.79 -0.33
CA LEU A 133 -9.23 12.86 0.65
C LEU A 133 -9.39 14.22 -0.01
N GLN A 134 -8.80 14.38 -1.19
CA GLN A 134 -8.80 15.64 -1.93
C GLN A 134 -8.64 15.37 -3.42
N THR A 135 -9.24 16.22 -4.26
CA THR A 135 -8.95 16.24 -5.69
C THR A 135 -8.17 17.49 -6.07
N ARG A 136 -7.27 17.37 -7.05
CA ARG A 136 -6.52 18.49 -7.63
C ARG A 136 -6.83 18.59 -9.11
N TYR A 137 -7.14 19.80 -9.55
CA TYR A 137 -7.49 20.08 -10.94
C TYR A 137 -6.90 21.43 -11.38
N TYR A 138 -6.71 21.58 -12.69
CA TYR A 138 -6.20 22.81 -13.28
C TYR A 138 -7.36 23.63 -13.85
N GLY A 139 -7.44 24.92 -13.49
CA GLY A 139 -8.52 25.82 -13.90
C GLY A 139 -9.88 25.41 -13.31
N ASN A 140 -10.98 25.66 -14.03
CA ASN A 140 -12.34 25.25 -13.61
C ASN A 140 -12.71 23.81 -14.05
N ALA A 141 -11.72 22.95 -14.30
CA ALA A 141 -11.97 21.59 -14.77
C ALA A 141 -12.42 20.67 -13.63
N THR A 142 -13.38 19.78 -13.89
CA THR A 142 -13.80 18.78 -12.90
C THR A 142 -12.97 17.50 -13.01
N VAL A 143 -12.77 16.83 -11.87
CA VAL A 143 -12.07 15.55 -11.78
C VAL A 143 -13.05 14.43 -12.13
N LYS A 144 -12.76 13.68 -13.20
CA LYS A 144 -13.64 12.65 -13.74
C LYS A 144 -12.95 11.30 -13.74
N ALA A 145 -13.70 10.25 -13.41
CA ALA A 145 -13.26 8.86 -13.49
C ALA A 145 -14.31 7.99 -14.19
N THR A 146 -13.88 6.94 -14.88
CA THR A 146 -14.77 6.00 -15.57
C THR A 146 -14.84 4.70 -14.79
N VAL A 147 -16.05 4.22 -14.48
CA VAL A 147 -16.26 2.99 -13.72
C VAL A 147 -15.81 1.78 -14.54
N ILE A 148 -15.00 0.91 -13.94
CA ILE A 148 -14.54 -0.35 -14.57
C ILE A 148 -15.17 -1.59 -13.94
N ARG A 149 -15.40 -1.59 -12.62
CA ARG A 149 -15.92 -2.75 -11.88
C ARG A 149 -16.84 -2.29 -10.76
N THR A 150 -17.90 -3.06 -10.52
CA THR A 150 -18.89 -2.82 -9.46
C THR A 150 -19.19 -4.11 -8.68
N GLY A 151 -19.73 -3.98 -7.47
CA GLY A 151 -20.11 -5.11 -6.62
C GLY A 151 -18.96 -6.08 -6.31
N PHE A 152 -19.24 -7.39 -6.38
CA PHE A 152 -18.28 -8.47 -6.06
C PHE A 152 -17.10 -8.59 -7.03
N GLN A 153 -17.10 -7.86 -8.15
CA GLN A 153 -15.97 -7.83 -9.08
C GLN A 153 -14.92 -6.78 -8.69
N THR A 154 -15.24 -5.85 -7.79
CA THR A 154 -14.28 -4.88 -7.26
C THR A 154 -13.22 -5.57 -6.39
N ALA A 155 -12.07 -4.91 -6.19
CA ALA A 155 -11.04 -5.41 -5.28
C ALA A 155 -11.58 -5.70 -3.86
N LYS A 156 -12.36 -4.79 -3.30
CA LYS A 156 -13.05 -4.97 -2.01
C LYS A 156 -14.07 -6.11 -2.05
N GLY A 157 -14.86 -6.19 -3.12
CA GLY A 157 -15.88 -7.23 -3.30
C GLY A 157 -15.30 -8.64 -3.36
N GLU A 158 -14.15 -8.81 -4.02
CA GLU A 158 -13.44 -10.09 -4.10
C GLU A 158 -12.92 -10.55 -2.72
N LEU A 159 -12.37 -9.61 -1.92
CA LEU A 159 -11.97 -9.88 -0.53
C LEU A 159 -13.17 -10.33 0.31
N ILE A 160 -14.30 -9.61 0.21
CA ILE A 160 -15.53 -9.97 0.92
C ILE A 160 -16.04 -11.35 0.50
N ARG A 161 -16.05 -11.66 -0.80
CA ARG A 161 -16.47 -12.97 -1.33
C ARG A 161 -15.62 -14.10 -0.75
N SER A 162 -14.31 -13.86 -0.62
CA SER A 162 -13.36 -14.81 -0.05
C SER A 162 -13.59 -15.05 1.45
N ILE A 163 -14.10 -14.05 2.17
CA ILE A 163 -14.47 -14.14 3.60
C ILE A 163 -15.81 -14.88 3.77
N MET A 164 -16.79 -14.59 2.91
CA MET A 164 -18.12 -15.22 2.94
C MET A 164 -18.10 -16.70 2.53
N TYR A 165 -17.25 -17.05 1.57
CA TYR A 165 -17.13 -18.41 1.03
C TYR A 165 -15.70 -18.91 1.18
N PRO A 166 -15.23 -19.14 2.43
CA PRO A 166 -13.89 -19.67 2.65
C PRO A 166 -13.80 -21.06 2.02
N LYS A 167 -12.65 -21.36 1.39
CA LYS A 167 -12.39 -22.71 0.89
C LYS A 167 -12.53 -23.71 2.06
N PRO A 168 -13.31 -24.80 1.90
CA PRO A 168 -13.48 -25.79 2.95
C PRO A 168 -12.12 -26.34 3.36
N MET A 169 -11.87 -26.41 4.66
CA MET A 169 -10.63 -26.98 5.19
C MET A 169 -10.84 -28.46 5.48
N ASP A 170 -10.17 -29.32 4.73
CA ASP A 170 -10.18 -30.77 4.94
C ASP A 170 -9.40 -31.13 6.20
N PHE A 171 -10.08 -31.10 7.35
CA PHE A 171 -9.48 -31.54 8.59
C PHE A 171 -9.43 -33.08 8.59
N LYS A 172 -8.26 -33.65 8.28
CA LYS A 172 -8.03 -35.10 8.25
C LYS A 172 -8.57 -35.81 9.50
N PHE A 173 -8.49 -35.20 10.68
CA PHE A 173 -9.03 -35.79 11.91
C PHE A 173 -10.54 -36.07 11.82
N TYR A 174 -11.35 -35.20 11.22
CA TYR A 174 -12.79 -35.48 11.07
C TYR A 174 -13.05 -36.66 10.13
N GLN A 175 -12.29 -36.73 9.02
CA GLN A 175 -12.34 -37.85 8.10
C GLN A 175 -11.89 -39.16 8.77
N GLU A 176 -10.79 -39.14 9.52
CA GLU A 176 -10.28 -40.30 10.28
C GLU A 176 -11.22 -40.71 11.42
N SER A 177 -11.82 -39.76 12.14
CA SER A 177 -12.82 -40.04 13.18
C SER A 177 -14.06 -40.71 12.58
N ILE A 178 -14.56 -40.23 11.43
CA ILE A 178 -15.67 -40.88 10.73
C ILE A 178 -15.28 -42.30 10.29
N ARG A 179 -14.09 -42.49 9.70
CA ARG A 179 -13.59 -43.82 9.32
C ARG A 179 -13.51 -44.76 10.51
N PHE A 180 -12.99 -44.29 11.64
CA PHE A 180 -12.90 -45.05 12.88
C PHE A 180 -14.29 -45.45 13.41
N ILE A 181 -15.25 -44.51 13.42
CA ILE A 181 -16.64 -44.78 13.81
C ILE A 181 -17.29 -45.82 12.88
N LEU A 182 -17.06 -45.72 11.57
CA LEU A 182 -17.57 -46.69 10.59
C LEU A 182 -16.99 -48.09 10.82
N VAL A 183 -15.70 -48.20 11.17
CA VAL A 183 -15.07 -49.49 11.52
C VAL A 183 -15.71 -50.08 12.78
N LEU A 184 -15.93 -49.27 13.82
CA LEU A 184 -16.61 -49.73 15.04
C LEU A 184 -18.06 -50.15 14.76
N ALA A 185 -18.78 -49.40 13.92
CA ALA A 185 -20.13 -49.75 13.48
C ALA A 185 -20.17 -51.06 12.68
N ALA A 186 -19.16 -51.34 11.86
CA ALA A 186 -19.07 -52.59 11.11
C ALA A 186 -18.82 -53.80 12.03
N ILE A 187 -17.91 -53.67 13.01
CA ILE A 187 -17.66 -54.71 14.03
C ILE A 187 -18.93 -54.99 14.83
N ALA A 188 -19.64 -53.92 15.19
CA ALA A 188 -20.91 -53.95 15.89
C ALA A 188 -22.01 -54.73 15.14
N LEU A 189 -22.13 -54.53 13.83
CA LEU A 189 -23.15 -55.18 13.00
C LEU A 189 -22.89 -56.69 12.81
N GLN A 190 -21.63 -57.15 12.89
CA GLN A 190 -21.31 -58.58 12.83
C GLN A 190 -21.63 -59.33 14.13
N SER A 191 -21.83 -58.61 15.25
CA SER A 191 -22.17 -59.21 16.54
C SER A 191 -23.70 -59.39 16.67
N MET A 192 -24.17 -60.62 16.49
CA MET A 192 -25.58 -61.03 16.43
C MET A 192 -26.47 -60.44 17.56
N SER A 193 -27.67 -59.98 17.16
CA SER A 193 -28.91 -59.52 17.86
C SER A 193 -29.01 -59.28 19.38
N VAL A 194 -28.17 -59.87 20.24
CA VAL A 194 -28.18 -59.65 21.70
C VAL A 194 -27.15 -58.61 22.15
N VAL A 195 -26.23 -58.20 21.26
CA VAL A 195 -25.12 -57.27 21.58
C VAL A 195 -25.40 -55.83 21.13
N ILE A 196 -26.50 -55.56 20.42
CA ILE A 196 -26.81 -54.21 19.88
C ILE A 196 -26.82 -53.13 20.99
N LYS A 197 -27.37 -53.44 22.17
CA LYS A 197 -27.35 -52.51 23.32
C LYS A 197 -25.93 -52.24 23.83
N ARG A 198 -25.10 -53.28 23.97
CA ARG A 198 -23.68 -53.14 24.38
C ARG A 198 -22.84 -52.41 23.33
N VAL A 199 -23.14 -52.62 22.06
CA VAL A 199 -22.54 -51.91 20.94
C VAL A 199 -22.88 -50.42 20.97
N LEU A 200 -24.15 -50.07 21.18
CA LEU A 200 -24.58 -48.68 21.27
C LEU A 200 -23.97 -48.00 22.51
N ASP A 201 -23.81 -48.74 23.61
CA ASP A 201 -23.04 -48.29 24.77
C ASP A 201 -21.57 -48.04 24.41
N ILE A 202 -20.91 -48.95 23.68
CA ILE A 202 -19.52 -48.76 23.23
C ILE A 202 -19.41 -47.53 22.32
N VAL A 203 -20.33 -47.33 21.36
CA VAL A 203 -20.28 -46.16 20.47
C VAL A 203 -20.51 -44.86 21.23
N THR A 204 -21.46 -44.82 22.18
CA THR A 204 -21.72 -43.63 23.01
C THR A 204 -20.58 -43.33 24.00
N ILE A 205 -19.87 -44.35 24.47
CA ILE A 205 -18.64 -44.19 25.26
C ILE A 205 -17.48 -43.70 24.39
N VAL A 206 -17.33 -44.22 23.17
CA VAL A 206 -16.18 -43.96 22.29
C VAL A 206 -16.29 -42.65 21.50
N VAL A 207 -17.51 -42.21 21.19
CA VAL A 207 -17.77 -40.92 20.53
C VAL A 207 -18.47 -40.01 21.52
N PRO A 208 -17.73 -39.31 22.40
CA PRO A 208 -18.34 -38.38 23.33
C PRO A 208 -19.12 -37.34 22.53
N PRO A 209 -20.44 -37.21 22.72
CA PRO A 209 -21.20 -36.11 22.12
C PRO A 209 -20.68 -34.74 22.62
N ALA A 210 -19.93 -34.75 23.73
CA ALA A 210 -19.22 -33.60 24.27
C ALA A 210 -17.94 -33.22 23.49
N LEU A 211 -17.39 -34.08 22.61
CA LEU A 211 -16.12 -33.81 21.93
C LEU A 211 -16.21 -32.59 20.97
N PRO A 212 -17.23 -32.46 20.11
CA PRO A 212 -17.40 -31.25 19.29
C PRO A 212 -17.59 -29.99 20.15
N ALA A 213 -18.38 -30.10 21.23
CA ALA A 213 -18.60 -28.98 22.15
C ALA A 213 -17.31 -28.56 22.87
N ALA A 214 -16.52 -29.52 23.36
CA ALA A 214 -15.23 -29.28 24.00
C ALA A 214 -14.22 -28.62 23.04
N MET A 215 -14.18 -29.07 21.79
CA MET A 215 -13.35 -28.45 20.74
C MET A 215 -13.78 -26.99 20.48
N THR A 216 -15.08 -26.72 20.40
CA THR A 216 -15.60 -25.36 20.23
C THR A 216 -15.25 -24.46 21.42
N VAL A 217 -15.44 -24.93 22.66
CA VAL A 217 -15.08 -24.19 23.87
C VAL A 217 -13.57 -23.89 23.91
N GLY A 218 -12.74 -24.87 23.55
CA GLY A 218 -11.29 -24.70 23.45
C GLY A 218 -10.89 -23.64 22.41
N MET A 219 -11.53 -23.65 21.23
CA MET A 219 -11.30 -22.64 20.18
C MET A 219 -11.73 -21.24 20.62
N VAL A 220 -12.89 -21.10 21.29
CA VAL A 220 -13.39 -19.82 21.80
C VAL A 220 -12.46 -19.26 22.87
N TYR A 221 -11.97 -20.11 23.78
CA TYR A 221 -10.99 -19.70 24.79
C TYR A 221 -9.68 -19.23 24.15
N ALA A 222 -9.16 -19.99 23.18
CA ALA A 222 -7.95 -19.61 22.43
C ALA A 222 -8.13 -18.30 21.67
N GLN A 223 -9.29 -18.09 21.03
CA GLN A 223 -9.62 -16.85 20.33
C GLN A 223 -9.67 -15.64 21.28
N ARG A 224 -10.27 -15.79 22.46
CA ARG A 224 -10.29 -14.74 23.49
C ARG A 224 -8.88 -14.38 23.96
N ARG A 225 -8.04 -15.39 24.22
CA ARG A 225 -6.63 -15.20 24.62
C ARG A 225 -5.80 -14.49 23.54
N LEU A 226 -6.03 -14.80 22.26
CA LEU A 226 -5.39 -14.11 21.15
C LEU A 226 -5.86 -12.65 21.04
N LYS A 227 -7.17 -12.41 21.24
CA LYS A 227 -7.74 -11.05 21.21
C LYS A 227 -7.15 -10.15 22.31
N THR A 228 -6.91 -10.68 23.51
CA THR A 228 -6.22 -9.92 24.59
C THR A 228 -4.77 -9.55 24.24
N ALA A 229 -4.16 -10.27 23.30
CA ALA A 229 -2.84 -9.95 22.75
C ALA A 229 -2.90 -9.10 21.45
N GLY A 230 -4.07 -8.54 21.11
CA GLY A 230 -4.25 -7.75 19.88
C GLY A 230 -4.35 -8.59 18.59
N ILE A 231 -4.41 -9.92 18.68
CA ILE A 231 -4.49 -10.81 17.51
C ILE A 231 -5.95 -11.17 17.23
N PHE A 232 -6.48 -10.67 16.11
CA PHE A 232 -7.87 -10.89 15.71
C PHE A 232 -7.99 -12.06 14.73
N CYS A 233 -8.57 -13.18 15.17
CA CYS A 233 -8.80 -14.33 14.31
C CYS A 233 -10.18 -14.25 13.64
N ILE A 234 -10.18 -14.16 12.30
CA ILE A 234 -11.41 -14.11 11.47
C ILE A 234 -12.03 -15.51 11.32
N SER A 235 -11.21 -16.56 11.33
CA SER A 235 -11.65 -17.96 11.12
C SER A 235 -11.11 -18.86 12.25
N PRO A 236 -11.86 -19.07 13.34
CA PRO A 236 -11.41 -19.82 14.52
C PRO A 236 -10.81 -21.22 14.24
N PRO A 237 -11.31 -22.03 13.28
CA PRO A 237 -10.69 -23.31 12.96
C PRO A 237 -9.22 -23.25 12.53
N ARG A 238 -8.74 -22.08 12.04
CA ARG A 238 -7.34 -21.89 11.64
C ARG A 238 -6.38 -21.82 12.82
N ILE A 239 -6.84 -21.56 14.03
CA ILE A 239 -6.00 -21.52 15.24
C ILE A 239 -5.26 -22.85 15.44
N ASN A 240 -5.96 -23.97 15.24
CA ASN A 240 -5.38 -25.31 15.36
C ASN A 240 -4.40 -25.64 14.22
N LEU A 241 -4.54 -25.00 13.06
CA LEU A 241 -3.62 -25.18 11.94
C LEU A 241 -2.25 -24.55 12.24
N CYS A 242 -2.20 -23.45 12.98
CA CYS A 242 -0.96 -22.77 13.35
C CYS A 242 0.04 -23.71 14.05
N GLY A 243 -0.45 -24.68 14.83
CA GLY A 243 0.39 -25.69 15.49
C GLY A 243 0.96 -26.78 14.57
N LYS A 244 0.56 -26.81 13.29
CA LYS A 244 1.03 -27.77 12.28
C LYS A 244 1.88 -27.13 11.19
N LEU A 245 2.14 -25.82 11.28
CA LEU A 245 2.91 -25.10 10.28
C LEU A 245 4.36 -25.59 10.30
N LYS A 246 4.91 -25.84 9.11
CA LYS A 246 6.31 -26.24 8.91
C LYS A 246 7.13 -25.19 8.16
N LEU A 247 6.44 -24.19 7.60
CA LEU A 247 7.00 -23.15 6.75
C LEU A 247 6.32 -21.83 7.06
N PHE A 248 7.12 -20.81 7.37
CA PHE A 248 6.70 -19.42 7.43
C PHE A 248 7.25 -18.71 6.20
N CYS A 249 6.35 -18.13 5.40
CA CYS A 249 6.71 -17.25 4.30
C CYS A 249 6.52 -15.81 4.81
N PHE A 250 7.60 -15.06 4.88
CA PHE A 250 7.59 -13.66 5.27
C PHE A 250 7.67 -12.78 4.02
N ASP A 251 6.80 -11.78 3.94
CA ASP A 251 7.08 -10.64 3.08
C ASP A 251 8.22 -9.82 3.69
N LYS A 252 8.94 -9.04 2.88
CA LYS A 252 10.05 -8.19 3.35
C LYS A 252 9.51 -6.86 3.89
N THR A 253 8.94 -6.06 2.99
CA THR A 253 8.54 -4.68 3.27
C THR A 253 7.32 -4.66 4.18
N GLY A 254 7.38 -3.90 5.26
CA GLY A 254 6.30 -3.78 6.25
C GLY A 254 6.03 -5.02 7.13
N THR A 255 6.65 -6.16 6.80
CA THR A 255 6.58 -7.38 7.63
C THR A 255 7.87 -7.57 8.43
N LEU A 256 9.02 -7.72 7.77
CA LEU A 256 10.32 -7.90 8.43
C LEU A 256 11.01 -6.56 8.72
N THR A 257 10.79 -5.57 7.85
CA THR A 257 11.28 -4.21 8.01
C THR A 257 10.19 -3.31 8.56
N GLU A 258 10.57 -2.22 9.20
CA GLU A 258 9.64 -1.15 9.55
C GLU A 258 8.93 -0.60 8.31
N ASP A 259 7.77 0.01 8.53
CA ASP A 259 6.98 0.68 7.50
C ASP A 259 7.65 2.04 7.20
N GLY A 260 8.77 2.01 6.49
CA GLY A 260 9.56 3.21 6.25
C GLY A 260 10.88 2.97 5.54
N LEU A 261 11.46 4.05 5.06
CA LEU A 261 12.76 4.08 4.39
C LEU A 261 13.55 5.25 4.98
N ASP A 262 14.60 4.98 5.73
CA ASP A 262 15.40 6.04 6.35
C ASP A 262 16.51 6.49 5.41
N LEU A 263 16.82 7.79 5.43
CA LEU A 263 18.01 8.32 4.76
C LEU A 263 19.23 8.00 5.65
N TRP A 264 20.08 7.10 5.19
CA TRP A 264 21.31 6.75 5.89
C TRP A 264 22.42 7.77 5.62
N GLY A 265 22.53 8.24 4.36
CA GLY A 265 23.57 9.20 4.00
C GLY A 265 23.41 9.79 2.60
N MET A 266 24.11 10.91 2.38
CA MET A 266 24.12 11.70 1.16
C MET A 266 25.54 11.74 0.61
N VAL A 267 25.72 11.40 -0.67
CA VAL A 267 27.03 11.29 -1.32
C VAL A 267 27.02 12.16 -2.58
N PRO A 268 27.32 13.47 -2.47
CA PRO A 268 27.38 14.35 -3.64
C PRO A 268 28.56 13.98 -4.53
N ALA A 269 28.39 14.11 -5.85
CA ALA A 269 29.47 14.00 -6.80
C ALA A 269 30.28 15.31 -6.79
N LEU A 270 31.47 15.26 -6.18
CA LEU A 270 32.43 16.37 -6.17
C LEU A 270 33.59 16.07 -7.12
N SER A 271 34.40 17.08 -7.42
CA SER A 271 35.57 16.96 -8.31
C SER A 271 36.54 15.84 -7.90
N GLU A 272 36.52 15.41 -6.63
CA GLU A 272 37.38 14.38 -6.04
C GLU A 272 36.74 12.97 -5.99
N GLY A 273 35.54 12.79 -6.54
CA GLY A 273 34.81 11.50 -6.55
C GLY A 273 33.65 11.42 -5.54
N LEU A 274 33.20 10.21 -5.22
CA LEU A 274 32.03 9.90 -4.37
C LEU A 274 32.40 9.41 -2.96
N HIS A 275 33.51 9.89 -2.41
CA HIS A 275 34.08 9.33 -1.18
C HIS A 275 33.49 9.92 0.11
N GLN A 276 32.91 11.12 0.06
CA GLN A 276 32.40 11.80 1.26
C GLN A 276 30.91 11.53 1.48
N VAL A 277 30.61 10.90 2.61
CA VAL A 277 29.24 10.68 3.09
C VAL A 277 28.87 11.79 4.07
N TYR A 278 27.74 12.42 3.83
CA TYR A 278 27.14 13.38 4.73
C TYR A 278 25.89 12.79 5.37
N HIS A 279 25.79 12.89 6.70
CA HIS A 279 24.61 12.48 7.45
C HIS A 279 23.69 13.67 7.76
N ASP A 280 24.19 14.90 7.61
CA ASP A 280 23.45 16.14 7.83
C ASP A 280 23.50 17.00 6.56
N SER A 281 22.33 17.46 6.11
CA SER A 281 22.20 18.29 4.91
C SER A 281 22.80 19.68 5.09
N GLY A 282 23.01 20.14 6.33
CA GLY A 282 23.69 21.40 6.59
C GLY A 282 25.17 21.43 6.27
N GLN A 283 25.78 20.26 6.15
CA GLN A 283 27.19 20.11 5.76
C GLN A 283 27.36 19.97 4.24
N LEU A 284 26.26 19.79 3.49
CA LEU A 284 26.31 19.67 2.05
C LEU A 284 26.65 21.02 1.39
N PRO A 285 27.49 21.01 0.33
CA PRO A 285 27.66 22.19 -0.48
C PRO A 285 26.33 22.58 -1.14
N ARG A 286 26.02 23.88 -1.17
CA ARG A 286 24.88 24.40 -1.92
C ARG A 286 25.08 24.09 -3.40
N GLY A 287 24.04 23.57 -4.05
CA GLY A 287 24.13 23.21 -5.47
C GLY A 287 22.96 22.37 -5.97
N PRO A 288 23.10 21.79 -7.17
CA PRO A 288 22.06 20.99 -7.80
C PRO A 288 21.65 19.76 -6.98
N PHE A 289 22.55 19.17 -6.17
CA PHE A 289 22.27 17.98 -5.38
C PHE A 289 21.19 18.21 -4.30
N ILE A 290 21.38 19.22 -3.43
CA ILE A 290 20.38 19.56 -2.41
C ILE A 290 19.08 20.09 -3.03
N SER A 291 19.18 20.79 -4.17
CA SER A 291 18.01 21.27 -4.92
C SER A 291 17.21 20.11 -5.52
N ALA A 292 17.87 19.06 -6.00
CA ALA A 292 17.23 17.84 -6.46
C ALA A 292 16.51 17.12 -5.31
N MET A 293 17.12 17.03 -4.13
CA MET A 293 16.47 16.48 -2.93
C MET A 293 15.23 17.29 -2.52
N ALA A 294 15.33 18.61 -2.56
CA ALA A 294 14.23 19.49 -2.14
C ALA A 294 13.08 19.54 -3.16
N THR A 295 13.32 19.29 -4.45
CA THR A 295 12.30 19.52 -5.50
C THR A 295 11.81 18.27 -6.20
N CYS A 296 12.65 17.23 -6.32
CA CYS A 296 12.33 16.03 -7.09
C CYS A 296 11.47 15.06 -6.27
N HIS A 297 10.24 15.47 -5.95
CA HIS A 297 9.30 14.68 -5.18
C HIS A 297 7.85 14.89 -5.64
N SER A 298 6.95 14.02 -5.19
CA SER A 298 5.50 14.15 -5.35
C SER A 298 4.78 14.36 -4.02
N LEU A 299 5.47 14.92 -3.02
CA LEU A 299 4.90 15.32 -1.73
C LEU A 299 3.81 16.37 -1.87
N THR A 300 2.89 16.32 -0.91
CA THR A 300 1.72 17.19 -0.79
C THR A 300 1.52 17.57 0.68
N ARG A 301 0.96 18.74 0.96
CA ARG A 301 0.68 19.19 2.33
C ARG A 301 -0.81 19.06 2.61
N MET A 302 -1.18 18.25 3.58
CA MET A 302 -2.58 18.06 4.02
C MET A 302 -2.67 18.24 5.53
N GLY A 303 -3.62 19.07 5.99
CA GLY A 303 -3.78 19.34 7.42
C GLY A 303 -2.56 19.96 8.10
N GLY A 304 -1.66 20.60 7.33
CA GLY A 304 -0.40 21.15 7.81
C GLY A 304 0.79 20.18 7.77
N GLU A 305 0.56 18.88 7.55
CA GLU A 305 1.58 17.84 7.50
C GLU A 305 1.94 17.42 6.07
N LEU A 306 3.18 17.00 5.86
CA LEU A 306 3.67 16.50 4.57
C LEU A 306 3.26 15.03 4.38
N ASN A 307 2.70 14.74 3.21
CA ASN A 307 2.20 13.43 2.83
C ASN A 307 2.71 13.05 1.44
N GLY A 308 3.12 11.79 1.26
CA GLY A 308 3.53 11.22 -0.02
C GLY A 308 4.37 9.96 0.16
N ASP A 309 5.13 9.58 -0.88
CA ASP A 309 5.98 8.39 -0.83
C ASP A 309 7.01 8.48 0.31
N PRO A 310 7.23 7.42 1.12
CA PRO A 310 8.18 7.47 2.23
C PRO A 310 9.60 7.88 1.82
N LEU A 311 10.06 7.50 0.62
CA LEU A 311 11.37 7.91 0.09
C LEU A 311 11.41 9.41 -0.13
N ASP A 312 10.37 9.95 -0.76
CA ASP A 312 10.23 11.37 -1.03
C ASP A 312 10.19 12.17 0.27
N LEU A 313 9.42 11.68 1.25
CA LEU A 313 9.23 12.32 2.54
C LEU A 313 10.56 12.42 3.28
N LYS A 314 11.28 11.31 3.41
CA LYS A 314 12.55 11.24 4.15
C LYS A 314 13.66 11.99 3.46
N MET A 315 13.68 11.99 2.13
CA MET A 315 14.59 12.81 1.33
C MET A 315 14.31 14.32 1.54
N PHE A 316 13.05 14.74 1.56
CA PHE A 316 12.67 16.15 1.76
C PHE A 316 12.91 16.61 3.20
N GLU A 317 12.47 15.82 4.20
CA GLU A 317 12.68 16.08 5.63
C GLU A 317 14.17 16.31 5.94
N ALA A 318 15.05 15.51 5.35
CA ALA A 318 16.49 15.63 5.53
C ALA A 318 17.06 16.96 5.03
N THR A 319 16.41 17.64 4.07
CA THR A 319 16.87 18.95 3.60
C THR A 319 16.57 20.07 4.60
N HIS A 320 15.57 19.89 5.47
CA HIS A 320 14.98 20.92 6.33
C HIS A 320 14.37 22.11 5.56
N TRP A 321 13.98 21.91 4.30
CA TRP A 321 13.28 22.92 3.50
C TRP A 321 11.78 22.91 3.82
N THR A 322 11.10 24.00 3.51
CA THR A 322 9.65 24.14 3.67
C THR A 322 8.95 24.05 2.32
N LEU A 323 7.84 23.31 2.28
CA LEU A 323 6.98 23.17 1.10
C LEU A 323 5.75 24.06 1.29
N GLU A 324 5.56 24.98 0.35
CA GLU A 324 4.39 25.84 0.24
C GLU A 324 3.59 25.44 -1.00
N GLU A 325 2.37 24.91 -0.78
CA GLU A 325 1.43 24.63 -1.85
C GLU A 325 0.43 25.78 -1.99
N PRO A 326 -0.05 26.08 -3.21
CA PRO A 326 -1.11 27.05 -3.39
C PRO A 326 -2.38 26.60 -2.64
N GLY A 327 -2.84 27.40 -1.68
CA GLY A 327 -4.06 27.13 -0.90
C GLY A 327 -5.34 27.36 -1.71
N GLU A 328 -6.49 26.92 -1.17
CA GLU A 328 -7.83 27.08 -1.79
C GLU A 328 -8.14 28.53 -2.21
N ASP A 329 -7.67 29.51 -1.43
CA ASP A 329 -7.93 30.94 -1.62
C ASP A 329 -7.10 31.60 -2.75
N THR A 330 -6.08 30.94 -3.29
CA THR A 330 -5.22 31.51 -4.34
C THR A 330 -5.80 31.37 -5.76
N SER A 331 -6.92 30.66 -5.91
CA SER A 331 -7.63 30.48 -7.18
C SER A 331 -8.37 31.73 -7.69
N ARG A 332 -8.41 32.83 -6.92
CA ARG A 332 -9.11 34.08 -7.28
C ARG A 332 -8.40 34.96 -8.29
N PHE A 333 -7.11 34.77 -8.49
CA PHE A 333 -6.33 35.46 -9.51
C PHE A 333 -5.83 34.38 -10.47
N ASP A 334 -6.09 34.52 -11.77
CA ASP A 334 -5.71 33.60 -12.87
C ASP A 334 -4.19 33.26 -12.96
N THR A 335 -3.41 33.60 -11.95
CA THR A 335 -1.99 33.31 -11.80
C THR A 335 -1.82 31.92 -11.19
N ILE A 336 -1.48 30.95 -12.05
CA ILE A 336 -1.07 29.60 -11.65
C ILE A 336 0.18 29.73 -10.75
N MET A 337 0.01 29.69 -9.42
CA MET A 337 1.15 29.59 -8.51
C MET A 337 1.60 28.12 -8.44
N PRO A 338 2.83 27.79 -8.87
CA PRO A 338 3.38 26.46 -8.67
C PRO A 338 3.61 26.19 -7.18
N THR A 339 3.71 24.92 -6.81
CA THR A 339 4.24 24.54 -5.49
C THR A 339 5.66 25.09 -5.36
N VAL A 340 5.94 25.82 -4.29
CA VAL A 340 7.23 26.46 -4.03
C VAL A 340 7.92 25.74 -2.87
N VAL A 341 9.22 25.48 -3.01
CA VAL A 341 10.08 25.02 -1.92
C VAL A 341 11.02 26.13 -1.50
N ARG A 342 11.19 26.30 -0.19
CA ARG A 342 12.02 27.35 0.40
C ARG A 342 13.07 26.75 1.36
N PRO A 343 14.30 27.28 1.36
CA PRO A 343 15.32 26.88 2.32
C PRO A 343 14.95 27.31 3.75
N PRO A 344 15.52 26.67 4.78
CA PRO A 344 15.25 27.01 6.18
C PRO A 344 15.63 28.45 6.54
N GLU A 345 14.76 29.12 7.33
CA GLU A 345 14.97 30.47 7.86
C GLU A 345 16.20 30.52 8.77
N GLY A 346 17.06 31.54 8.61
CA GLY A 346 18.27 31.72 9.42
C GLY A 346 19.57 31.16 8.82
N ARG A 347 19.51 30.46 7.67
CA ARG A 347 20.68 30.36 6.79
C ARG A 347 20.77 31.65 5.98
N GLU A 348 21.69 32.55 6.37
CA GLU A 348 21.92 33.80 5.64
C GLU A 348 22.03 33.58 4.11
N PRO A 349 21.58 34.55 3.30
CA PRO A 349 21.63 34.48 1.84
C PRO A 349 23.07 34.74 1.37
N THR A 350 24.02 33.89 1.73
CA THR A 350 25.40 34.02 1.28
C THR A 350 25.78 32.83 0.40
N VAL A 351 25.64 33.02 -0.91
CA VAL A 351 26.60 32.47 -1.87
C VAL A 351 26.94 33.58 -2.85
N GLU A 352 28.14 34.13 -2.71
CA GLU A 352 28.86 34.69 -3.84
C GLU A 352 29.20 33.53 -4.79
N MET A 353 28.32 33.25 -5.75
CA MET A 353 28.70 32.51 -6.96
C MET A 353 28.63 33.40 -8.20
N PHE A 354 27.92 34.54 -8.11
CA PHE A 354 27.90 35.60 -9.11
C PHE A 354 27.78 36.96 -8.40
N PRO A 355 28.59 37.97 -8.73
CA PRO A 355 28.46 39.29 -8.13
C PRO A 355 27.15 39.94 -8.59
N GLY A 356 26.27 40.29 -7.64
CA GLY A 356 25.18 41.25 -7.87
C GLY A 356 23.73 40.73 -7.83
N ILE A 357 23.44 39.50 -7.39
CA ILE A 357 22.04 39.04 -7.21
C ILE A 357 21.83 38.46 -5.81
N GLU A 358 21.31 39.29 -4.90
CA GLU A 358 20.71 38.88 -3.63
C GLU A 358 19.27 38.43 -3.91
N SER A 359 19.04 37.13 -4.12
CA SER A 359 17.68 36.58 -4.26
C SER A 359 17.47 35.45 -3.26
N PRO A 360 16.32 35.38 -2.57
CA PRO A 360 15.94 34.18 -1.84
C PRO A 360 15.90 33.00 -2.81
N TYR A 361 16.48 31.86 -2.40
CA TYR A 361 16.60 30.65 -3.23
C TYR A 361 15.28 29.88 -3.22
N GLU A 362 14.21 30.50 -3.73
CA GLU A 362 12.90 29.85 -3.86
C GLU A 362 12.84 29.08 -5.18
N ILE A 363 12.40 27.82 -5.13
CA ILE A 363 12.26 26.99 -6.33
C ILE A 363 10.79 26.63 -6.53
N GLY A 364 10.21 27.05 -7.65
CA GLY A 364 8.87 26.66 -8.07
C GLY A 364 8.90 25.37 -8.88
N ILE A 365 8.06 24.40 -8.53
CA ILE A 365 7.87 23.14 -9.27
C ILE A 365 6.87 23.38 -10.41
N VAL A 366 7.35 23.33 -11.66
CA VAL A 366 6.58 23.66 -12.87
C VAL A 366 5.82 22.44 -13.39
N LYS A 367 6.50 21.29 -13.49
CA LYS A 367 5.92 20.06 -14.00
C LYS A 367 6.63 18.86 -13.39
N GLN A 368 5.84 17.86 -12.99
CA GLN A 368 6.35 16.61 -12.45
C GLN A 368 6.13 15.47 -13.45
N PHE A 369 7.20 14.77 -13.76
CA PHE A 369 7.18 13.47 -14.42
C PHE A 369 7.28 12.40 -13.33
N THR A 370 6.12 11.92 -12.89
CA THR A 370 6.00 11.00 -11.76
C THR A 370 6.80 9.70 -11.93
N PHE A 371 7.15 9.05 -10.81
CA PHE A 371 7.89 7.80 -10.88
C PHE A 371 7.19 6.73 -11.71
N SER A 372 7.91 6.14 -12.65
CA SER A 372 7.44 5.00 -13.44
C SER A 372 8.28 3.77 -13.11
N SER A 373 7.64 2.67 -12.71
CA SER A 373 8.34 1.43 -12.36
C SER A 373 9.05 0.80 -13.56
N SER A 374 8.51 0.94 -14.77
CA SER A 374 9.16 0.46 -16.01
C SER A 374 10.39 1.28 -16.37
N LEU A 375 10.36 2.59 -16.10
CA LEU A 375 11.48 3.51 -16.36
C LEU A 375 12.47 3.61 -15.18
N GLN A 376 12.04 3.18 -14.00
CA GLN A 376 12.75 3.20 -12.71
C GLN A 376 13.26 4.59 -12.31
N ARG A 377 12.52 5.65 -12.66
CA ARG A 377 12.92 7.04 -12.40
C ARG A 377 11.74 8.01 -12.42
N MET A 378 11.99 9.20 -11.86
CA MET A 378 11.15 10.39 -11.96
C MET A 378 11.99 11.63 -12.23
N SER A 379 11.35 12.67 -12.75
CA SER A 379 11.98 13.96 -12.96
C SER A 379 11.01 15.11 -12.74
N VAL A 380 11.53 16.28 -12.44
CA VAL A 380 10.75 17.50 -12.22
C VAL A 380 11.39 18.65 -12.98
N ILE A 381 10.57 19.44 -13.66
CA ILE A 381 10.97 20.72 -14.23
C ILE A 381 10.66 21.79 -13.18
N THR A 382 11.65 22.60 -12.85
CA THR A 382 11.58 23.64 -11.84
C THR A 382 12.00 24.98 -12.42
N ARG A 383 11.56 26.07 -11.78
CA ARG A 383 12.03 27.42 -12.04
C ARG A 383 12.46 28.06 -10.73
N THR A 384 13.76 28.34 -10.62
CA THR A 384 14.34 29.05 -9.49
C THR A 384 14.07 30.54 -9.66
N LEU A 385 13.63 31.21 -8.59
CA LEU A 385 13.41 32.66 -8.60
C LEU A 385 14.71 33.39 -8.95
N GLY A 386 14.62 34.36 -9.87
CA GLY A 386 15.78 35.12 -10.35
C GLY A 386 16.61 34.44 -11.45
N LYS A 387 16.32 33.19 -11.84
CA LYS A 387 16.93 32.56 -13.03
C LYS A 387 16.07 32.76 -14.28
N ASP A 388 16.75 33.02 -15.40
CA ASP A 388 16.10 33.18 -16.73
C ASP A 388 15.75 31.83 -17.39
N PHE A 389 16.31 30.73 -16.89
CA PHE A 389 16.13 29.38 -17.45
C PHE A 389 15.45 28.44 -16.46
N MET A 390 14.85 27.36 -16.98
CA MET A 390 14.30 26.28 -16.17
C MET A 390 15.36 25.23 -15.87
N GLU A 391 15.13 24.41 -14.86
CA GLU A 391 16.04 23.33 -14.47
C GLU A 391 15.26 22.02 -14.43
N LEU A 392 15.90 20.93 -14.84
CA LEU A 392 15.40 19.58 -14.68
C LEU A 392 16.17 18.90 -13.56
N TYR A 393 15.47 18.32 -12.61
CA TYR A 393 16.04 17.43 -11.60
C TYR A 393 15.45 16.04 -11.76
N ALA A 394 16.30 15.01 -11.77
CA ALA A 394 15.89 13.62 -11.92
C ALA A 394 16.42 12.77 -10.79
N LYS A 395 15.62 11.77 -10.37
CA LYS A 395 16.04 10.73 -9.44
C LYS A 395 15.54 9.36 -9.85
N GLY A 396 16.32 8.33 -9.54
CA GLY A 396 15.95 6.96 -9.90
C GLY A 396 17.04 5.93 -9.63
N ALA A 397 16.87 4.75 -10.24
CA ALA A 397 17.86 3.69 -10.18
C ALA A 397 19.22 4.19 -10.71
N PRO A 398 20.34 3.90 -10.01
CA PRO A 398 21.66 4.39 -10.38
C PRO A 398 22.07 4.12 -11.82
N GLU A 399 21.78 2.92 -12.34
CA GLU A 399 22.10 2.51 -13.71
C GLU A 399 21.25 3.26 -14.74
N LYS A 400 19.99 3.57 -14.38
CA LYS A 400 19.09 4.33 -15.28
C LYS A 400 19.46 5.79 -15.32
N ILE A 401 19.74 6.41 -14.18
CA ILE A 401 20.14 7.82 -14.16
C ILE A 401 21.48 8.02 -14.86
N THR A 402 22.47 7.17 -14.61
CA THR A 402 23.77 7.27 -15.29
C THR A 402 23.66 7.08 -16.81
N SER A 403 22.76 6.22 -17.29
CA SER A 403 22.52 6.05 -18.74
C SER A 403 21.97 7.30 -19.44
N LEU A 404 21.42 8.25 -18.69
CA LEU A 404 20.88 9.52 -19.18
C LEU A 404 21.82 10.71 -18.90
N CYS A 405 22.91 10.46 -18.18
CA CYS A 405 23.91 11.46 -17.87
C CYS A 405 25.05 11.47 -18.90
N LEU A 406 25.68 12.64 -19.02
CA LEU A 406 26.92 12.82 -19.77
C LEU A 406 28.04 11.97 -19.13
N PRO A 407 28.72 11.08 -19.89
CA PRO A 407 29.72 10.16 -19.33
C PRO A 407 30.84 10.85 -18.55
N GLN A 408 31.24 12.05 -18.96
CA GLN A 408 32.28 12.85 -18.31
C GLN A 408 31.88 13.39 -16.93
N THR A 409 30.59 13.38 -16.59
CA THR A 409 30.08 13.84 -15.30
C THR A 409 30.02 12.72 -14.26
N ILE A 410 30.22 11.47 -14.69
CA ILE A 410 30.16 10.29 -13.82
C ILE A 410 31.56 10.06 -13.23
N PRO A 411 31.72 10.07 -11.90
CA PRO A 411 32.99 9.78 -11.25
C PRO A 411 33.50 8.37 -11.56
N SER A 412 34.82 8.20 -11.66
CA SER A 412 35.45 6.91 -12.00
C SER A 412 35.24 5.83 -10.93
N ASP A 413 35.09 6.23 -9.67
CA ASP A 413 34.81 5.40 -8.50
C ASP A 413 33.33 5.01 -8.33
N PHE A 414 32.43 5.54 -9.18
CA PHE A 414 30.99 5.31 -9.09
C PHE A 414 30.60 3.83 -8.97
N ALA A 415 31.17 2.97 -9.82
CA ALA A 415 30.82 1.55 -9.84
C ALA A 415 31.27 0.83 -8.56
N GLU A 416 32.41 1.21 -7.99
CA GLU A 416 32.93 0.65 -6.75
C GLU A 416 32.10 1.09 -5.55
N VAL A 417 31.81 2.38 -5.44
CA VAL A 417 30.99 2.96 -4.37
C VAL A 417 29.57 2.40 -4.39
N LEU A 418 28.94 2.34 -5.58
CA LEU A 418 27.61 1.75 -5.75
C LEU A 418 27.59 0.28 -5.32
N LYS A 419 28.59 -0.50 -5.74
CA LYS A 419 28.72 -1.91 -5.35
C LYS A 419 28.91 -2.06 -3.84
N GLY A 420 29.70 -1.19 -3.21
CA GLY A 420 29.94 -1.19 -1.77
C GLY A 420 28.65 -1.04 -0.96
N TYR A 421 27.80 -0.07 -1.32
CA TYR A 421 26.52 0.14 -0.63
C TYR A 421 25.48 -0.93 -0.93
N THR A 422 25.36 -1.35 -2.19
CA THR A 422 24.37 -2.37 -2.58
C THR A 422 24.68 -3.74 -1.98
N MET A 423 25.95 -4.12 -1.84
CA MET A 423 26.36 -5.35 -1.14
C MET A 423 26.02 -5.37 0.35
N GLN A 424 25.95 -4.19 0.98
CA GLN A 424 25.53 -4.04 2.37
C GLN A 424 24.01 -4.03 2.55
N GLY A 425 23.24 -4.10 1.45
CA GLY A 425 21.79 -4.11 1.47
C GLY A 425 21.14 -2.72 1.51
N PHE A 426 21.92 -1.66 1.32
CA PHE A 426 21.36 -0.31 1.17
C PHE A 426 20.66 -0.14 -0.16
N ARG A 427 19.58 0.65 -0.14
CA ARG A 427 18.88 1.10 -1.35
C ARG A 427 19.53 2.41 -1.79
N VAL A 428 20.20 2.38 -2.95
CA VAL A 428 20.90 3.53 -3.51
C VAL A 428 20.03 4.20 -4.58
N ILE A 429 19.90 5.53 -4.52
CA ILE A 429 19.17 6.35 -5.48
C ILE A 429 20.13 7.37 -6.08
N ALA A 430 20.22 7.45 -7.40
CA ALA A 430 21.03 8.46 -8.06
C ALA A 430 20.22 9.72 -8.34
N LEU A 431 20.89 10.87 -8.28
CA LEU A 431 20.36 12.18 -8.62
C LEU A 431 21.11 12.76 -9.83
N ALA A 432 20.39 13.50 -10.67
CA ALA A 432 20.94 14.23 -11.80
C ALA A 432 20.23 15.57 -12.02
N HIS A 433 20.92 16.49 -12.70
CA HIS A 433 20.46 17.84 -13.00
C HIS A 433 20.76 18.23 -14.44
N LYS A 434 19.90 19.06 -15.04
CA LYS A 434 20.15 19.68 -16.34
C LYS A 434 19.53 21.09 -16.42
N PRO A 435 20.29 22.12 -16.85
CA PRO A 435 19.70 23.42 -17.18
C PRO A 435 18.96 23.37 -18.54
N LEU A 436 17.81 24.03 -18.63
CA LEU A 436 16.93 24.11 -19.79
C LEU A 436 16.77 25.58 -20.21
N HIS A 437 17.71 26.07 -21.03
CA HIS A 437 17.81 27.48 -21.42
C HIS A 437 16.72 27.97 -22.38
N ASP A 438 16.12 27.08 -23.19
CA ASP A 438 15.17 27.47 -24.26
C ASP A 438 13.73 26.97 -24.03
N LEU A 439 13.34 26.74 -22.77
CA LEU A 439 12.01 26.18 -22.45
C LEU A 439 11.08 27.22 -21.83
N SER A 440 10.07 27.65 -22.59
CA SER A 440 8.98 28.50 -22.06
C SER A 440 8.02 27.71 -21.16
N TRP A 441 7.24 28.42 -20.34
CA TRP A 441 6.24 27.81 -19.45
C TRP A 441 5.22 26.93 -20.18
N ILE A 442 4.72 27.40 -21.33
CA ILE A 442 3.73 26.68 -22.13
C ILE A 442 4.35 25.41 -22.74
N GLN A 443 5.60 25.51 -23.21
CA GLN A 443 6.32 24.36 -23.74
C GLN A 443 6.60 23.33 -22.63
N ALA A 444 6.98 23.77 -21.43
CA ALA A 444 7.20 22.88 -20.29
C ALA A 444 5.96 22.03 -19.99
N GLN A 445 4.75 22.59 -20.07
CA GLN A 445 3.52 21.82 -19.85
C GLN A 445 3.28 20.74 -20.93
N ARG A 446 3.74 20.95 -22.17
CA ARG A 446 3.51 20.02 -23.30
C ARG A 446 4.67 19.06 -23.58
N VAL A 447 5.87 19.36 -23.07
CA VAL A 447 7.08 18.58 -23.35
C VAL A 447 6.95 17.13 -22.88
N THR A 448 7.47 16.20 -23.67
CA THR A 448 7.48 14.77 -23.30
C THR A 448 8.73 14.45 -22.49
N ARG A 449 8.65 13.38 -21.71
CA ARG A 449 9.74 12.92 -20.83
C ARG A 449 11.05 12.70 -21.59
N ASP A 450 10.98 11.99 -22.72
CA ASP A 450 12.15 11.61 -23.52
C ASP A 450 12.91 12.81 -24.13
N GLN A 451 12.27 13.98 -24.23
CA GLN A 451 12.91 15.19 -24.77
C GLN A 451 13.77 15.91 -23.75
N VAL A 452 13.44 15.78 -22.46
CA VAL A 452 14.13 16.51 -21.38
C VAL A 452 15.12 15.62 -20.64
N GLU A 453 14.84 14.32 -20.50
CA GLU A 453 15.68 13.34 -19.80
C GLU A 453 16.84 12.82 -20.68
N VAL A 454 17.67 13.72 -21.20
CA VAL A 454 18.86 13.39 -22.00
C VAL A 454 20.02 14.32 -21.64
N ASP A 455 21.26 13.87 -21.76
CA ASP A 455 22.48 14.67 -21.52
C ASP A 455 22.46 15.43 -20.19
N MET A 456 22.09 14.74 -19.10
CA MET A 456 22.07 15.32 -17.76
C MET A 456 23.46 15.30 -17.11
N THR A 457 23.64 16.10 -16.07
CA THR A 457 24.83 16.08 -15.22
C THR A 457 24.54 15.22 -13.99
N PHE A 458 25.37 14.22 -13.73
CA PHE A 458 25.27 13.42 -12.53
C PHE A 458 25.61 14.25 -11.28
N THR A 459 24.77 14.23 -10.25
CA THR A 459 24.96 15.09 -9.06
C THR A 459 25.35 14.31 -7.81
N GLY A 460 25.08 13.00 -7.74
CA GLY A 460 25.45 12.16 -6.59
C GLY A 460 24.46 11.04 -6.29
N LEU A 461 24.66 10.40 -5.13
CA LEU A 461 23.88 9.27 -4.62
C LEU A 461 23.22 9.60 -3.28
N LEU A 462 22.01 9.09 -3.08
CA LEU A 462 21.34 8.99 -1.79
C LEU A 462 21.36 7.53 -1.34
N ILE A 463 21.78 7.30 -0.10
CA ILE A 463 21.87 5.99 0.51
C ILE A 463 20.71 5.87 1.49
N MET A 464 19.80 4.96 1.21
CA MET A 464 18.61 4.72 2.01
C MET A 464 18.65 3.32 2.64
N GLN A 465 18.03 3.16 3.80
CA GLN A 465 17.99 1.88 4.52
C GLN A 465 16.55 1.53 4.91
N ASN A 466 16.16 0.28 4.69
CA ASN A 466 14.98 -0.28 5.34
C ASN A 466 15.42 -0.87 6.69
N SER A 467 15.08 -0.19 7.77
CA SER A 467 15.38 -0.64 9.13
C SER A 467 14.60 -1.91 9.45
N LEU A 468 15.25 -2.90 10.07
CA LEU A 468 14.57 -4.10 10.55
C LEU A 468 13.72 -3.76 11.76
N LYS A 469 12.51 -4.34 11.86
CA LYS A 469 11.74 -4.25 13.10
C LYS A 469 12.54 -4.88 14.24
N PRO A 470 12.52 -4.30 15.46
CA PRO A 470 13.27 -4.84 16.58
C PRO A 470 12.89 -6.29 16.91
N GLU A 471 11.66 -6.71 16.59
CA GLU A 471 11.15 -8.06 16.80
C GLU A 471 11.59 -9.06 15.73
N THR A 472 12.02 -8.61 14.54
CA THR A 472 12.32 -9.49 13.40
C THR A 472 13.44 -10.48 13.72
N THR A 473 14.60 -9.97 14.13
CA THR A 473 15.77 -10.80 14.44
C THR A 473 15.49 -11.86 15.53
N PRO A 474 14.92 -11.51 16.71
CA PRO A 474 14.65 -12.51 17.73
C PRO A 474 13.58 -13.53 17.31
N ILE A 475 12.55 -13.14 16.55
CA ILE A 475 11.51 -14.09 16.08
C ILE A 475 12.07 -15.08 15.07
N ILE A 476 12.86 -14.62 14.10
CA ILE A 476 13.49 -15.51 13.12
C ILE A 476 14.42 -16.50 13.82
N LYS A 477 15.18 -16.04 14.81
CA LYS A 477 16.02 -16.91 15.64
C LYS A 477 15.19 -17.98 16.35
N LEU A 478 14.09 -17.59 17.00
CA LEU A 478 13.19 -18.53 17.69
C LEU A 478 12.58 -19.57 16.74
N LEU A 479 12.16 -19.16 15.54
CA LEU A 479 11.62 -20.08 14.54
C LEU A 479 12.67 -21.08 14.03
N ASN A 480 13.90 -20.62 13.84
CA ASN A 480 15.02 -21.47 13.46
C ASN A 480 15.37 -22.46 14.59
N GLU A 481 15.39 -22.02 15.85
CA GLU A 481 15.56 -22.89 17.03
C GLU A 481 14.45 -23.95 17.15
N ALA A 482 13.22 -23.59 16.74
CA ALA A 482 12.09 -24.51 16.68
C ALA A 482 12.10 -25.45 15.45
N ASN A 483 13.16 -25.42 14.62
CA ASN A 483 13.26 -26.16 13.36
C ASN A 483 12.11 -25.91 12.37
N ILE A 484 11.55 -24.69 12.39
CA ILE A 484 10.53 -24.25 11.44
C ILE A 484 11.24 -23.53 10.30
N ARG A 485 11.01 -23.99 9.06
CA ARG A 485 11.62 -23.35 7.89
C ARG A 485 11.06 -21.95 7.72
N THR A 486 11.94 -20.96 7.57
CA THR A 486 11.58 -19.58 7.23
C THR A 486 12.03 -19.28 5.81
N VAL A 487 11.18 -18.61 5.02
CA VAL A 487 11.47 -18.20 3.65
C VAL A 487 11.01 -16.76 3.48
N MET A 488 11.84 -15.93 2.88
CA MET A 488 11.43 -14.59 2.44
C MET A 488 10.84 -14.68 1.04
N VAL A 489 9.65 -14.11 0.86
CA VAL A 489 8.96 -13.98 -0.43
C VAL A 489 8.78 -12.49 -0.67
N THR A 490 9.71 -11.90 -1.42
CA THR A 490 9.70 -10.48 -1.78
C THR A 490 9.58 -10.34 -3.29
N GLY A 491 8.93 -9.27 -3.73
CA GLY A 491 8.91 -8.83 -5.13
C GLY A 491 10.22 -8.19 -5.58
#